data_AF-A0A943KC15-F1
#
_entry.id   AF-A0A943KC15-F1
#
_cell.length_a   1.000
_cell.length_b   1.000
_cell.length_c   1.000
_cell.angle_alpha   90.00
_cell.angle_beta   90.00
_cell.angle_gamma   90.00
#
_symmetry.space_group_name_H-M   'P 1'
#
loop_
_entity.id
_entity.type
_entity.pdbx_description
1 polymer ?
#
loop_
_entity_poly.entity_id
_entity_poly.type
_entity_poly.pdbx_seq_one_letter_code
_entity_poly.pdbx_strand_id
1 'polypeptide(L)'
;MVKNKKSSFHCKSEKQKKAIAKSYAKKKSGRIEAPYPHFRYYKKSKHPALIVGEQPVDEYKYRKVMHGEKDGSRNNEIVYPNPDKRDNEPMYIGKRTRHDKKDNFENVPLPWKYPQK
;
A
#
# COMPACT_ATOMS: atom_id res chain seq x y z
N MET A 1 54.31 -10.07 14.26
CA MET A 1 53.07 -10.87 14.29
C MET A 1 51.96 -10.03 14.93
N VAL A 2 51.06 -9.43 14.13
CA VAL A 2 49.92 -8.65 14.64
C VAL A 2 48.70 -9.57 14.69
N LYS A 3 48.23 -9.90 15.90
CA LYS A 3 47.05 -10.75 16.12
C LYS A 3 45.80 -9.97 15.73
N ASN A 4 45.27 -10.24 14.55
CA ASN A 4 43.99 -9.69 14.09
C ASN A 4 42.85 -10.33 14.91
N LYS A 5 42.35 -9.64 15.94
CA LYS A 5 41.20 -10.09 16.73
C LYS A 5 39.96 -10.01 15.85
N LYS A 6 39.50 -11.15 15.31
CA LYS A 6 38.16 -11.28 14.73
C LYS A 6 37.15 -10.99 15.84
N SER A 7 36.46 -9.86 15.77
CA SER A 7 35.35 -9.55 16.69
C SER A 7 34.31 -10.65 16.58
N SER A 8 34.16 -11.47 17.62
CA SER A 8 33.10 -12.47 17.62
C SER A 8 31.76 -11.75 17.56
N PHE A 9 30.86 -12.24 16.71
CA PHE A 9 29.49 -11.74 16.65
C PHE A 9 28.84 -11.97 18.02
N HIS A 10 28.73 -10.90 18.82
CA HIS A 10 28.06 -10.96 20.11
C HIS A 10 26.58 -11.29 19.85
N CYS A 11 26.15 -12.48 20.26
CA CYS A 11 24.76 -12.87 20.23
C CYS A 11 23.95 -11.85 21.05
N LYS A 12 22.93 -11.24 20.42
CA LYS A 12 22.13 -10.20 21.07
C LYS A 12 21.49 -10.76 22.33
N SER A 13 21.59 -10.00 23.44
CA SER A 13 20.95 -10.39 24.69
C SER A 13 19.43 -10.53 24.53
N GLU A 14 18.78 -11.33 25.37
CA GLU A 14 17.32 -11.49 25.33
C GLU A 14 16.58 -10.14 25.42
N LYS A 15 17.11 -9.19 26.21
CA LYS A 15 16.59 -7.81 26.26
C LYS A 15 16.69 -7.10 24.91
N GLN A 16 17.81 -7.24 24.20
CA GLN A 16 17.99 -6.67 22.86
C GLN A 16 17.07 -7.32 21.84
N LYS A 17 16.91 -8.66 21.84
CA LYS A 17 15.96 -9.35 20.96
C LYS A 17 14.52 -8.88 21.19
N LYS A 18 14.11 -8.75 22.46
CA LYS A 18 12.77 -8.25 22.83
C LYS A 18 12.55 -6.79 22.43
N ALA A 19 13.56 -5.93 22.59
CA ALA A 19 13.51 -4.54 22.14
C ALA A 19 13.40 -4.43 20.62
N ILE A 20 14.15 -5.25 19.88
CA ILE A 20 14.09 -5.34 18.42
C ILE A 20 12.70 -5.78 17.97
N ALA A 21 12.15 -6.85 18.54
CA ALA A 21 10.80 -7.32 18.24
C ALA A 21 9.73 -6.26 18.51
N LYS A 22 9.83 -5.54 19.65
CA LYS A 22 8.90 -4.45 20.00
C LYS A 22 9.01 -3.27 19.03
N SER A 23 10.22 -2.95 18.56
CA SER A 23 10.45 -1.94 17.51
C SER A 23 9.79 -2.34 16.19
N TYR A 24 9.96 -3.59 15.74
CA TYR A 24 9.32 -4.09 14.53
C TYR A 24 7.80 -4.11 14.63
N ALA A 25 7.25 -4.48 15.80
CA ALA A 25 5.81 -4.42 16.06
C ALA A 25 5.27 -2.99 16.03
N LYS A 26 5.96 -2.03 16.65
CA LYS A 26 5.59 -0.60 16.63
C LYS A 26 5.65 0.00 15.23
N LYS A 27 6.60 -0.44 14.38
CA LYS A 27 6.68 -0.01 12.98
C LYS A 27 5.45 -0.45 12.16
N LYS A 28 4.80 -1.54 12.56
CA LYS A 28 3.59 -2.08 11.91
C LYS A 28 2.32 -1.29 12.22
N SER A 29 2.26 -0.55 13.33
CA SER A 29 1.00 -0.01 13.89
C SER A 29 0.64 1.41 13.43
N GLY A 30 1.24 1.93 12.34
CA GLY A 30 1.03 3.30 11.89
C GLY A 30 -0.06 3.49 10.82
N ARG A 31 -0.82 2.44 10.48
CA ARG A 31 -1.80 2.50 9.38
C ARG A 31 -3.16 2.94 9.90
N ILE A 32 -3.72 3.98 9.27
CA ILE A 32 -5.04 4.51 9.63
C ILE A 32 -6.10 3.62 8.99
N GLU A 33 -7.00 3.04 9.78
CA GLU A 33 -8.12 2.25 9.25
C GLU A 33 -9.13 3.17 8.54
N ALA A 34 -9.70 2.70 7.44
CA ALA A 34 -10.68 3.43 6.64
C ALA A 34 -11.75 2.45 6.14
N PRO A 35 -13.01 2.91 5.99
CA PRO A 35 -14.08 2.09 5.45
C PRO A 35 -13.81 1.74 3.98
N TYR A 36 -14.09 0.49 3.61
CA TYR A 36 -14.01 0.08 2.22
C TYR A 36 -15.23 0.54 1.41
N PRO A 37 -15.07 0.82 0.12
CA PRO A 37 -13.80 0.97 -0.59
C PRO A 37 -13.19 2.36 -0.40
N HIS A 38 -11.86 2.45 -0.33
CA HIS A 38 -11.13 3.72 -0.17
C HIS A 38 -9.86 3.75 -1.02
N PHE A 39 -9.32 4.93 -1.28
CA PHE A 39 -8.10 5.09 -2.07
C PHE A 39 -6.84 5.14 -1.19
N ARG A 40 -5.74 4.55 -1.66
CA ARG A 40 -4.40 4.72 -1.09
C ARG A 40 -3.38 4.88 -2.21
N TYR A 41 -2.31 5.62 -1.97
CA TYR A 41 -1.17 5.62 -2.88
C TYR A 41 -0.45 4.27 -2.84
N TYR A 42 -0.22 3.71 -4.02
CA TYR A 42 0.62 2.54 -4.21
C TYR A 42 2.07 2.97 -4.42
N LYS A 43 2.94 2.64 -3.46
CA LYS A 43 4.31 3.15 -3.39
C LYS A 43 5.17 2.77 -4.59
N LYS A 44 4.93 1.59 -5.19
CA LYS A 44 5.74 1.11 -6.32
C LYS A 44 5.50 1.92 -7.59
N SER A 45 4.24 2.18 -7.94
CA SER A 45 3.90 2.94 -9.15
C SER A 45 3.70 4.44 -8.90
N LYS A 46 3.67 4.89 -7.64
CA LYS A 46 3.33 6.27 -7.24
C LYS A 46 1.96 6.73 -7.77
N HIS A 47 1.05 5.78 -8.01
CA HIS A 47 -0.32 6.05 -8.43
C HIS A 47 -1.31 5.62 -7.34
N PRO A 48 -2.48 6.27 -7.28
CA PRO A 48 -3.57 5.82 -6.41
C PRO A 48 -4.03 4.40 -6.77
N ALA A 49 -4.61 3.72 -5.80
CA ALA A 49 -5.24 2.41 -5.94
C ALA A 49 -6.52 2.36 -5.11
N LEU A 50 -7.58 1.77 -5.66
CA LEU A 50 -8.84 1.58 -4.93
C LEU A 50 -8.73 0.29 -4.11
N ILE A 51 -8.61 0.42 -2.80
CA ILE A 51 -8.64 -0.70 -1.88
C ILE A 51 -10.09 -1.12 -1.66
N VAL A 52 -10.39 -2.40 -1.93
CA VAL A 52 -11.74 -2.95 -1.86
C VAL A 52 -11.91 -3.87 -0.65
N GLY A 53 -10.81 -4.38 -0.10
CA GLY A 53 -10.85 -5.22 1.10
C GLY A 53 -9.48 -5.76 1.47
N GLU A 54 -9.47 -6.75 2.35
CA GLU A 54 -8.25 -7.42 2.83
C GLU A 54 -8.21 -8.90 2.45
N GLN A 55 -7.03 -9.48 2.57
CA GLN A 55 -6.77 -10.91 2.44
C GLN A 55 -6.00 -11.39 3.69
N PRO A 56 -6.14 -12.66 4.13
CA PRO A 56 -5.63 -13.13 5.43
C PRO A 56 -4.12 -12.94 5.67
N VAL A 57 -3.32 -12.73 4.63
CA VAL A 57 -1.85 -12.71 4.69
C VAL A 57 -1.30 -11.27 4.67
N ASP A 58 -1.94 -10.34 5.38
CA ASP A 58 -1.50 -8.93 5.44
C ASP A 58 -1.37 -8.28 4.05
N GLU A 59 -2.32 -8.61 3.18
CA GLU A 59 -2.43 -8.07 1.83
C GLU A 59 -3.74 -7.31 1.66
N TYR A 60 -3.71 -6.27 0.83
CA TYR A 60 -4.90 -5.59 0.36
C TYR A 60 -5.37 -6.18 -0.96
N LYS A 61 -6.68 -6.34 -1.09
CA LYS A 61 -7.35 -6.48 -2.39
C LYS A 61 -7.58 -5.09 -2.96
N TYR A 62 -7.07 -4.82 -4.14
CA TYR A 62 -7.15 -3.50 -4.77
C TYR A 62 -7.44 -3.57 -6.26
N ARG A 63 -8.05 -2.51 -6.78
CA ARG A 63 -8.22 -2.27 -8.22
C ARG A 63 -7.25 -1.17 -8.66
N LYS A 64 -6.61 -1.38 -9.80
CA LYS A 64 -5.64 -0.42 -10.38
C LYS A 64 -6.37 0.82 -10.87
N VAL A 65 -5.83 2.00 -10.54
CA VAL A 65 -6.24 3.29 -11.11
C VAL A 65 -5.30 3.66 -12.26
N MET A 66 -5.83 4.27 -13.30
CA MET A 66 -5.11 4.74 -14.50
C MET A 66 -5.90 5.81 -15.25
N HIS A 67 -5.28 6.47 -16.23
CA HIS A 67 -5.94 7.43 -17.13
C HIS A 67 -6.45 6.82 -18.44
N GLY A 68 -6.17 5.54 -18.68
CA GLY A 68 -6.63 4.84 -19.87
C GLY A 68 -8.04 4.29 -19.72
N GLU A 69 -8.91 4.57 -20.70
CA GLU A 69 -10.25 3.97 -20.79
C GLU A 69 -10.19 2.44 -20.89
N LYS A 70 -9.10 1.88 -21.43
CA LYS A 70 -8.91 0.44 -21.61
C LYS A 70 -7.70 -0.08 -20.85
N ASP A 71 -7.83 -1.27 -20.26
CA ASP A 71 -6.72 -2.09 -19.77
C ASP A 71 -6.65 -3.37 -20.63
N GLY A 72 -5.79 -3.34 -21.65
CA GLY A 72 -5.79 -4.31 -22.74
C GLY A 72 -7.06 -4.19 -23.60
N SER A 73 -7.80 -5.29 -23.75
CA SER A 73 -9.05 -5.33 -24.55
C SER A 73 -10.31 -4.97 -23.75
N ARG A 74 -10.20 -4.61 -22.47
CA ARG A 74 -11.35 -4.41 -21.57
C ARG A 74 -11.55 -2.95 -21.22
N ASN A 75 -12.81 -2.50 -21.26
CA ASN A 75 -13.19 -1.16 -20.81
C ASN A 75 -13.15 -1.06 -19.27
N ASN A 76 -12.53 0.01 -18.79
CA ASN A 76 -12.41 0.36 -17.40
C ASN A 76 -13.62 1.16 -16.91
N GLU A 77 -13.74 1.30 -15.61
CA GLU A 77 -14.77 2.12 -14.99
C GLU A 77 -14.30 3.57 -14.91
N ILE A 78 -15.03 4.49 -15.53
CA ILE A 78 -14.75 5.92 -15.43
C ILE A 78 -15.25 6.49 -14.09
N VAL A 79 -14.42 7.32 -13.48
CA VAL A 79 -14.75 8.20 -12.35
C VAL A 79 -14.52 9.63 -12.82
N TYR A 80 -15.64 10.36 -12.95
CA TYR A 80 -15.65 11.76 -13.36
C TYR A 80 -16.59 12.58 -12.45
N PRO A 81 -16.17 13.76 -11.97
CA PRO A 81 -14.85 14.36 -12.14
C PRO A 81 -13.75 13.55 -11.44
N ASN A 82 -12.50 13.76 -11.85
CA ASN A 82 -11.36 13.15 -11.15
C ASN A 82 -11.38 13.59 -9.67
N PRO A 83 -11.30 12.67 -8.70
CA PRO A 83 -11.24 13.03 -7.30
C PRO A 83 -10.01 13.88 -6.94
N ASP A 84 -8.94 13.78 -7.75
CA ASP A 84 -7.85 14.74 -7.73
C ASP A 84 -8.22 15.99 -8.50
N LYS A 85 -8.44 17.10 -7.78
CA LYS A 85 -8.76 18.40 -8.39
C LYS A 85 -7.61 19.02 -9.19
N ARG A 86 -6.39 18.49 -9.04
CA ARG A 86 -5.20 18.98 -9.78
C ARG A 86 -5.09 18.34 -11.16
N ASP A 87 -5.88 17.30 -11.41
CA ASP A 87 -5.84 16.50 -12.61
C ASP A 87 -7.15 16.68 -13.39
N ASN A 88 -7.02 17.21 -14.61
CA ASN A 88 -8.17 17.49 -15.47
C ASN A 88 -8.63 16.25 -16.24
N GLU A 89 -7.82 15.19 -16.27
CA GLU A 89 -8.15 13.96 -16.98
C GLU A 89 -9.07 13.07 -16.13
N PRO A 90 -10.03 12.36 -16.75
CA PRO A 90 -10.86 11.39 -16.03
C PRO A 90 -10.02 10.28 -15.40
N MET A 91 -10.38 9.88 -14.18
CA MET A 91 -9.77 8.76 -13.51
C MET A 91 -10.48 7.47 -13.93
N TYR A 92 -9.74 6.47 -14.41
CA TYR A 92 -10.27 5.15 -14.73
C TYR A 92 -9.81 4.08 -13.75
N ILE A 93 -10.72 3.16 -13.41
CA ILE A 93 -10.47 2.07 -12.47
C ILE A 93 -10.64 0.74 -13.19
N GLY A 94 -9.55 -0.03 -13.25
CA GLY A 94 -9.55 -1.36 -13.83
C GLY A 94 -10.53 -2.29 -13.12
N LYS A 95 -11.29 -3.09 -13.87
CA LYS A 95 -12.30 -4.00 -13.30
C LYS A 95 -11.70 -5.20 -12.55
N ARG A 96 -10.44 -5.54 -12.83
CA ARG A 96 -9.75 -6.67 -12.18
C ARG A 96 -9.31 -6.30 -10.76
N THR A 97 -9.65 -7.16 -9.81
CA THR A 97 -9.09 -7.12 -8.45
C THR A 97 -7.74 -7.82 -8.44
N ARG A 98 -6.74 -7.13 -7.88
CA ARG A 98 -5.39 -7.62 -7.62
C ARG A 98 -5.16 -7.66 -6.11
N HIS A 99 -4.07 -8.26 -5.68
CA HIS A 99 -3.65 -8.23 -4.29
C HIS A 99 -2.16 -7.91 -4.18
N ASP A 100 -1.78 -7.21 -3.11
CA ASP A 100 -0.37 -6.98 -2.74
C ASP A 100 -0.28 -6.67 -1.25
N LYS A 101 0.91 -6.83 -0.68
CA LYS A 101 1.23 -6.54 0.73
C LYS A 101 0.80 -5.13 1.09
N LYS A 102 0.13 -4.98 2.24
CA LYS A 102 -0.35 -3.67 2.69
C LYS A 102 0.79 -2.65 2.80
N ASP A 103 2.02 -3.09 3.07
CA ASP A 103 3.23 -2.25 3.16
C ASP A 103 3.61 -1.55 1.86
N ASN A 104 3.15 -2.06 0.72
CA ASN A 104 3.32 -1.41 -0.58
C ASN A 104 2.34 -0.24 -0.79
N PHE A 105 1.44 0.00 0.16
CA PHE A 105 0.52 1.13 0.15
C PHE A 105 0.87 2.11 1.26
N GLU A 106 0.51 3.38 1.05
CA GLU A 106 0.64 4.40 2.09
C GLU A 106 -0.25 4.11 3.30
N ASN A 107 0.20 4.58 4.46
CA ASN A 107 -0.48 4.37 5.73
C ASN A 107 -1.71 5.26 5.89
N VAL A 108 -1.76 6.37 5.18
CA VAL A 108 -2.88 7.33 5.18
C VAL A 108 -3.75 7.08 3.93
N PRO A 109 -5.07 6.92 4.07
CA PRO A 109 -5.98 6.88 2.93
C PRO A 109 -6.06 8.27 2.27
N LEU A 110 -6.29 8.28 0.96
CA LEU A 110 -6.58 9.52 0.25
C LEU A 110 -7.97 10.04 0.64
N PRO A 111 -8.19 11.36 0.69
CA PRO A 111 -9.48 11.96 1.07
C PRO A 111 -10.56 11.80 -0.02
N TRP A 112 -10.27 11.03 -1.06
CA TRP A 112 -11.13 10.83 -2.21
C TRP A 112 -12.23 9.83 -1.89
N LYS A 113 -13.46 10.19 -2.23
CA LYS A 113 -14.61 9.28 -2.13
C LYS A 113 -14.75 8.52 -3.44
N TYR A 114 -14.93 7.21 -3.33
CA TYR A 114 -15.33 6.41 -4.48
C TYR A 114 -16.82 6.65 -4.76
N PRO A 115 -17.21 7.12 -5.96
CA PRO A 115 -18.62 7.35 -6.27
C PRO A 115 -19.34 5.99 -6.28
N GLN A 116 -20.31 5.82 -5.38
CA GLN A 116 -21.24 4.70 -5.46
C GLN A 116 -22.16 4.97 -6.65
N LYS A 117 -22.20 4.01 -7.58
CA LYS A 117 -23.16 4.02 -8.69
C LYS A 117 -24.50 3.47 -8.24
#